data_AF-A0A2R5L4I5-F1
#
_entry.id   AF-A0A2R5L4I5-F1
#
_cell.length_a   1.000
_cell.length_b   1.000
_cell.length_c   1.000
_cell.angle_alpha   90.00
_cell.angle_beta   90.00
_cell.angle_gamma   90.00
#
_symmetry.space_group_name_H-M   'P 1'
#
loop_
_entity.id
_entity.type
_entity.pdbx_description
1 polymer ?
#
loop_
_entity_poly.entity_id
_entity_poly.type
_entity_poly.pdbx_seq_one_letter_code
_entity_poly.pdbx_strand_id
1 'polypeptide(L)'
;IYPDGTKVSNGVAAVALEGDSIIMAHLNTNATVFTTELYAILLALQHIQQNDLQNSVIYSDSLSSVRVLLSCSDTKNHLVKQGRALATQLCSRGFSICLC
;
A
#
# COMPACT_ATOMS: atom_id res chain seq x y z
N ILE A 1 4.40 -9.07 3.80
CA ILE A 1 3.33 -8.79 2.80
C ILE A 1 4.00 -8.24 1.55
N TYR A 2 3.66 -8.79 0.38
CA TYR A 2 4.19 -8.38 -0.91
C TYR A 2 3.09 -7.66 -1.71
N PRO A 3 3.06 -6.32 -1.70
CA PRO A 3 2.21 -5.55 -2.58
C PRO A 3 2.75 -5.51 -4.01
N ASP A 4 1.86 -5.55 -5.00
CA ASP A 4 2.19 -5.35 -6.41
C ASP A 4 1.00 -4.67 -7.14
N GLY A 5 1.31 -3.79 -8.08
CA GLY A 5 0.33 -3.00 -8.83
C GLY A 5 0.48 -3.15 -10.34
N THR A 6 -0.45 -3.85 -10.99
CA THR A 6 -0.37 -4.06 -12.44
C THR A 6 -1.28 -3.14 -13.24
N LYS A 7 -0.80 -2.73 -14.42
CA LYS A 7 -1.57 -2.04 -15.46
C LYS A 7 -1.35 -2.73 -16.80
N VAL A 8 -2.44 -3.25 -17.36
CA VAL A 8 -2.51 -3.81 -18.72
C VAL A 8 -3.51 -3.01 -19.55
N SER A 9 -3.55 -3.25 -20.86
CA SER A 9 -4.39 -2.48 -21.81
C SER A 9 -5.87 -2.42 -21.41
N ASN A 10 -6.40 -3.50 -20.83
CA ASN A 10 -7.83 -3.64 -20.51
C ASN A 10 -8.11 -3.71 -19.00
N GLY A 11 -7.14 -3.45 -18.14
CA GLY A 11 -7.32 -3.68 -16.71
C GLY A 11 -6.22 -3.10 -15.85
N VAL A 12 -6.61 -2.62 -14.68
CA VAL A 12 -5.70 -2.08 -13.69
C VAL A 12 -6.06 -2.69 -12.35
N ALA A 13 -5.08 -3.24 -11.64
CA ALA A 13 -5.30 -3.91 -10.38
C ALA A 13 -4.15 -3.66 -9.40
N ALA A 14 -4.47 -3.75 -8.12
CA ALA A 14 -3.53 -3.71 -7.02
C ALA A 14 -3.76 -4.92 -6.14
N VAL A 15 -2.69 -5.56 -5.70
CA VAL A 15 -2.73 -6.79 -4.90
C VAL A 15 -1.78 -6.66 -3.72
N ALA A 16 -2.15 -7.23 -2.58
CA ALA A 16 -1.25 -7.50 -1.47
C ALA A 16 -1.30 -9.00 -1.13
N LEU A 17 -0.13 -9.65 -1.17
CA LEU A 17 0.03 -11.07 -0.89
C LEU A 17 0.60 -11.29 0.52
N GLU A 18 -0.05 -12.13 1.30
CA GLU A 18 0.42 -12.61 2.60
C GLU A 18 0.28 -14.14 2.68
N GLY A 19 1.37 -14.87 2.51
CA GLY A 19 1.31 -16.34 2.40
C GLY A 19 0.40 -16.74 1.24
N ASP A 20 -0.64 -17.51 1.53
CA ASP A 20 -1.66 -17.92 0.56
C ASP A 20 -2.83 -16.92 0.44
N SER A 21 -2.85 -15.87 1.27
CA SER A 21 -3.91 -14.85 1.25
C SER A 21 -3.64 -13.79 0.19
N ILE A 22 -4.61 -13.60 -0.71
CA ILE A 22 -4.57 -12.59 -1.77
C ILE A 22 -5.64 -11.54 -1.50
N ILE A 23 -5.19 -10.29 -1.29
CA ILE A 23 -6.06 -9.13 -1.16
C ILE A 23 -5.94 -8.35 -2.45
N MET A 24 -7.03 -8.20 -3.19
CA MET A 24 -7.01 -7.59 -4.52
C MET A 24 -8.07 -6.50 -4.66
N ALA A 25 -7.73 -5.44 -5.38
CA ALA A 25 -8.66 -4.42 -5.82
C ALA A 25 -8.48 -4.10 -7.30
N HIS A 26 -9.60 -4.03 -8.03
CA HIS A 26 -9.62 -3.49 -9.38
C HIS A 26 -9.76 -1.97 -9.35
N LEU A 27 -8.93 -1.31 -10.14
CA LEU A 27 -8.87 0.14 -10.23
C LEU A 27 -9.39 0.61 -11.59
N ASN A 28 -9.70 1.90 -11.69
CA ASN A 28 -10.07 2.50 -12.96
C ASN A 28 -8.92 2.35 -13.98
N THR A 29 -9.24 2.11 -15.25
CA THR A 29 -8.25 1.96 -16.34
C THR A 29 -7.34 3.19 -16.51
N ASN A 30 -7.80 4.35 -16.07
CA ASN A 30 -7.03 5.60 -16.09
C ASN A 30 -5.99 5.70 -14.96
N ALA A 31 -6.02 4.81 -13.96
CA ALA A 31 -5.01 4.79 -12.90
C ALA A 31 -3.62 4.54 -13.50
N THR A 32 -2.61 5.20 -12.93
CA THR A 32 -1.22 5.05 -13.37
C THR A 32 -0.56 3.86 -12.68
N VAL A 33 0.58 3.40 -13.19
CA VAL A 33 1.39 2.37 -12.49
C VAL A 33 1.77 2.85 -11.09
N PHE A 34 2.13 4.12 -10.93
CA PHE A 34 2.37 4.68 -9.60
C PHE A 34 1.13 4.59 -8.68
N THR A 35 -0.06 4.82 -9.22
CA THR A 35 -1.32 4.71 -8.47
C THR A 35 -1.60 3.29 -8.03
N THR A 36 -1.36 2.29 -8.89
CA THR A 36 -1.58 0.89 -8.56
C THR A 36 -0.65 0.41 -7.47
N GLU A 37 0.64 0.73 -7.60
CA GLU A 37 1.66 0.39 -6.61
C GLU A 37 1.35 0.99 -5.23
N LEU A 38 1.00 2.28 -5.21
CA LEU A 38 0.65 2.95 -3.97
C LEU A 38 -0.63 2.37 -3.35
N TYR A 39 -1.61 1.99 -4.17
CA TYR A 39 -2.83 1.36 -3.71
C TYR A 39 -2.58 -0.06 -3.19
N ALA A 40 -1.64 -0.80 -3.77
CA ALA A 40 -1.23 -2.13 -3.29
C ALA A 40 -0.64 -2.05 -1.86
N ILE A 41 0.19 -1.05 -1.59
CA ILE A 41 0.69 -0.79 -0.23
C ILE A 41 -0.45 -0.41 0.72
N LEU A 42 -1.43 0.39 0.24
CA LEU A 42 -2.61 0.72 1.04
C LEU A 42 -3.44 -0.52 1.40
N LEU A 43 -3.62 -1.45 0.46
CA LEU A 43 -4.27 -2.74 0.72
C LEU A 43 -3.50 -3.55 1.76
N ALA A 44 -2.16 -3.58 1.69
CA ALA A 44 -1.33 -4.25 2.70
C ALA A 44 -1.55 -3.64 4.10
N LEU A 45 -1.59 -2.31 4.22
CA LEU A 45 -1.86 -1.64 5.51
C LEU A 45 -3.28 -1.92 6.03
N GLN A 46 -4.29 -1.94 5.15
CA GLN A 46 -5.66 -2.29 5.52
C GLN A 46 -5.75 -3.74 5.98
N HIS A 47 -5.05 -4.65 5.30
CA HIS A 47 -4.98 -6.06 5.68
C HIS A 47 -4.33 -6.25 7.06
N ILE A 48 -3.23 -5.54 7.34
CA ILE A 48 -2.59 -5.50 8.66
C ILE A 48 -3.59 -5.04 9.73
N GLN A 49 -4.34 -3.97 9.45
CA GLN A 49 -5.33 -3.46 10.38
C GLN A 49 -6.46 -4.45 10.65
N GLN A 50 -6.99 -5.08 9.60
CA GLN A 50 -8.16 -5.97 9.68
C GLN A 50 -7.83 -7.27 10.41
N ASN A 51 -6.61 -7.78 10.26
CA ASN A 51 -6.17 -9.04 10.86
C ASN A 51 -5.34 -8.84 12.14
N ASP A 52 -5.25 -7.61 12.64
CA ASP A 52 -4.51 -7.25 13.85
C ASP A 52 -3.04 -7.72 13.85
N LEU A 53 -2.37 -7.59 12.70
CA LEU A 53 -0.99 -8.08 12.50
C LEU A 53 0.04 -7.13 13.14
N GLN A 54 0.28 -7.33 14.44
CA GLN A 54 1.10 -6.43 15.27
C GLN A 54 2.52 -6.17 14.77
N ASN A 55 3.16 -7.15 14.11
CA ASN A 55 4.51 -7.01 13.56
C ASN A 55 4.50 -7.41 12.08
N SER A 56 4.71 -6.44 11.19
CA SER A 56 4.56 -6.64 9.76
C SER A 56 5.67 -5.96 8.97
N VAL A 57 6.12 -6.63 7.91
CA VAL A 57 7.01 -6.04 6.91
C VAL A 57 6.31 -6.05 5.56
N ILE A 58 6.29 -4.89 4.90
CA ILE A 58 5.76 -4.69 3.55
C ILE A 58 6.96 -4.55 2.61
N TYR A 59 7.09 -5.47 1.66
CA TYR A 59 8.18 -5.48 0.68
C TYR A 59 7.67 -5.02 -0.68
N SER A 60 7.87 -3.75 -1.02
CA SER A 60 7.47 -3.19 -2.31
C SER A 60 8.69 -3.01 -3.21
N ASP A 61 8.59 -3.40 -4.48
CA ASP A 61 9.60 -3.13 -5.50
C ASP A 61 9.48 -1.70 -6.08
N SER A 62 8.40 -0.97 -5.77
CA SER A 62 8.19 0.40 -6.18
C SER A 62 8.84 1.41 -5.23
N LEU A 63 10.12 1.71 -5.50
CA LEU A 63 10.89 2.72 -4.78
C LEU A 63 10.18 4.09 -4.72
N SER A 64 9.44 4.44 -5.77
CA SER A 64 8.69 5.70 -5.83
C SER A 64 7.54 5.75 -4.81
N SER A 65 6.81 4.64 -4.65
CA SER A 65 5.73 4.49 -3.67
C SER A 65 6.27 4.45 -2.24
N VAL A 66 7.36 3.71 -2.01
CA VAL A 66 8.02 3.65 -0.69
C VAL A 66 8.50 5.04 -0.27
N ARG A 67 9.25 5.74 -1.14
CA ARG A 67 9.77 7.09 -0.83
C ARG A 67 8.67 8.09 -0.53
N VAL A 68 7.58 8.08 -1.30
CA VAL A 68 6.51 9.04 -1.08
C VAL A 68 5.79 8.75 0.25
N LEU A 69 5.60 7.49 0.64
CA LEU A 69 4.96 7.16 1.91
C LEU A 69 5.84 7.47 3.11
N LEU A 70 7.15 7.26 3.01
CA LEU A 70 8.12 7.56 4.08
C LEU A 70 8.52 9.04 4.16
N SER A 71 8.25 9.83 3.13
CA SER A 71 8.58 11.25 3.10
C SER A 71 7.67 12.07 4.03
N CYS A 72 8.25 13.03 4.76
CA CYS A 72 7.52 14.04 5.53
C CYS A 72 7.09 15.25 4.68
N SER A 73 7.38 15.25 3.37
CA SER A 73 7.05 16.37 2.50
C SER A 73 5.56 16.44 2.23
N ASP A 74 5.03 17.66 2.20
CA ASP A 74 3.64 17.91 1.83
C ASP A 74 3.35 17.43 0.41
N THR A 75 2.16 16.88 0.22
CA THR A 75 1.71 16.34 -1.07
C THR A 75 0.25 16.70 -1.31
N LYS A 76 -0.12 16.95 -2.56
CA LYS A 76 -1.52 17.10 -2.98
C LYS A 76 -2.19 15.76 -3.25
N ASN A 77 -1.42 14.67 -3.32
CA ASN A 77 -1.95 13.36 -3.67
C ASN A 77 -2.72 12.75 -2.48
N HIS A 78 -4.04 12.58 -2.65
CA HIS A 78 -4.92 12.07 -1.60
C HIS A 78 -4.60 10.63 -1.19
N LEU A 79 -4.19 9.76 -2.12
CA LEU A 79 -3.81 8.38 -1.78
C LEU A 79 -2.58 8.34 -0.90
N VAL A 80 -1.60 9.21 -1.16
CA VAL A 80 -0.41 9.31 -0.29
C VAL A 80 -0.81 9.77 1.11
N LYS A 81 -1.68 10.79 1.21
CA LYS A 81 -2.19 11.23 2.52
C LYS A 81 -2.92 10.11 3.26
N GLN A 82 -3.77 9.36 2.56
CA GLN A 82 -4.50 8.23 3.13
C GLN A 82 -3.55 7.13 3.63
N GLY A 83 -2.58 6.71 2.82
CA GLY A 83 -1.59 5.70 3.20
C GLY A 83 -0.76 6.13 4.41
N ARG A 84 -0.28 7.39 4.42
CA ARG A 84 0.48 7.95 5.56
C ARG A 84 -0.37 8.05 6.82
N ALA A 85 -1.63 8.50 6.70
CA ALA A 85 -2.54 8.62 7.82
C ALA A 85 -2.84 7.24 8.44
N LEU A 86 -3.09 6.23 7.59
CA LEU A 86 -3.32 4.87 8.05
C LEU A 86 -2.08 4.27 8.72
N ALA A 87 -0.91 4.41 8.11
CA ALA A 87 0.35 3.94 8.70
C ALA A 87 0.61 4.61 10.08
N THR A 88 0.44 5.94 10.15
CA THR A 88 0.58 6.68 11.42
C THR A 88 -0.43 6.21 12.48
N GLN A 89 -1.68 5.97 12.08
CA GLN A 89 -2.72 5.46 12.97
C GLN A 89 -2.40 4.05 13.49
N LEU A 90 -1.81 3.19 12.66
CA LEU A 90 -1.40 1.86 13.09
C LEU A 90 -0.22 1.94 14.07
N CYS A 91 0.80 2.75 13.76
CA CYS A 91 1.92 2.97 14.65
C CYS A 91 1.48 3.55 16.01
N SER A 92 0.52 4.50 16.03
CA SER A 92 0.01 5.07 17.28
C SER A 92 -0.79 4.07 18.12
N ARG A 93 -1.31 3.01 17.50
CA ARG A 93 -1.98 1.88 18.17
C ARG A 93 -1.00 0.79 18.63
N GLY A 94 0.31 0.94 18.39
CA GLY A 94 1.35 0.00 18.82
C GLY A 94 1.80 -1.02 17.78
N PHE A 95 1.32 -0.91 16.53
CA PHE A 95 1.76 -1.81 15.45
C PHE A 95 3.18 -1.44 15.02
N SER A 96 4.03 -2.46 14.84
CA SER A 96 5.36 -2.34 14.26
C SER A 96 5.31 -2.67 12.78
N ILE A 97 5.34 -1.64 11.93
CA ILE A 97 5.26 -1.79 10.47
C ILE A 97 6.54 -1.27 9.85
N CYS A 98 7.25 -2.15 9.14
CA CYS A 98 8.40 -1.77 8.33
C CYS A 98 7.99 -1.76 6.85
N LEU A 99 8.18 -0.63 6.18
CA LEU A 99 7.99 -0.51 4.73
C LEU A 99 9.37 -0.49 4.06
N CYS A 100 9.64 -1.51 3.24
CA CYS A 100 10.89 -1.72 2.52
C CYS A 100 10.67 -1.61 1.01
#